data_AF-A0A831UL35-F1
#
_entry.id   AF-A0A831UL35-F1
#
_cell.length_a   1.000
_cell.length_b   1.000
_cell.length_c   1.000
_cell.angle_alpha   90.00
_cell.angle_beta   90.00
_cell.angle_gamma   90.00
#
_symmetry.space_group_name_H-M   'P 1'
#
loop_
_entity.id
_entity.type
_entity.pdbx_description
1 polymer ?
#
loop_
_entity_poly.entity_id
_entity_poly.type
_entity_poly.pdbx_seq_one_letter_code
_entity_poly.pdbx_strand_id
1 'polypeptide(L)'
;MKQHGCRVVLGRWIVCGTVVLCGVAASDLAEDAGGVLDVAGRGGLVVHLGCGDALLTEQLRGGDGCLVHGLDADPVKIDAARARMLAARVYGAVSVEQWTHEYLPYADNIVNLLVVSDWSGVSMEEALRVLAPGGVVCRREDAVWEKRVKPRPEALDEWTHYLHDASGNAVAMDSAVRPPNRMQWVAGPRFGRSHEIDTTIGALVSAGGRLFYIVDEGLTGITDERLPSQWALAARDAFSGVLLWKRPLPNWGWREWKREELEGKDWTGIRGQRTQTPPDLPRRLVALGTGVYVTLGWQAPVSVLDAATGDVVRTCEGTEHTQEIVCANGV
;
A
#
# COMPACT_ATOMS: atom_id res chain seq x y z
N MET A 1 54.84 -28.20 26.63
CA MET A 1 54.96 -28.68 28.03
C MET A 1 54.82 -27.48 28.96
N LYS A 2 53.87 -27.54 29.93
CA LYS A 2 53.89 -27.01 31.32
C LYS A 2 54.55 -25.62 31.56
N GLN A 3 54.04 -24.64 32.31
CA GLN A 3 53.10 -24.61 33.44
C GLN A 3 52.98 -23.14 33.95
N HIS A 4 51.83 -22.80 34.57
CA HIS A 4 51.62 -21.83 35.70
C HIS A 4 51.97 -20.33 35.49
N GLY A 5 51.31 -19.31 36.04
CA GLY A 5 50.28 -19.10 37.08
C GLY A 5 50.49 -17.70 37.71
N CYS A 6 49.52 -17.18 38.49
CA CYS A 6 49.49 -15.92 39.31
C CYS A 6 49.19 -14.57 38.60
N ARG A 7 48.43 -13.57 39.13
CA ARG A 7 47.63 -13.36 40.38
C ARG A 7 46.79 -12.04 40.29
N VAL A 8 45.53 -12.07 40.76
CA VAL A 8 44.68 -11.09 41.54
C VAL A 8 44.80 -9.56 41.37
N VAL A 9 43.66 -8.85 41.17
CA VAL A 9 43.15 -7.75 42.06
C VAL A 9 41.60 -7.70 42.03
N LEU A 10 40.98 -7.80 43.22
CA LEU A 10 39.56 -7.52 43.49
C LEU A 10 39.37 -6.01 43.74
N GLY A 11 38.60 -5.34 42.89
CA GLY A 11 38.13 -3.98 43.10
C GLY A 11 36.64 -3.95 43.38
N ARG A 12 36.25 -3.68 44.64
CA ARG A 12 34.87 -3.35 45.03
C ARG A 12 34.46 -2.08 44.30
N TRP A 13 33.44 -2.17 43.44
CA TRP A 13 32.68 -1.00 43.02
C TRP A 13 31.23 -1.15 43.46
N ILE A 14 30.78 -0.08 44.09
CA ILE A 14 29.52 0.13 44.78
C ILE A 14 28.37 -0.10 43.80
N VAL A 15 27.41 -0.95 44.20
CA VAL A 15 26.10 -1.05 43.56
C VAL A 15 25.37 0.26 43.84
N CYS A 16 25.41 1.18 42.88
CA CYS A 16 24.44 2.28 42.83
C CYS A 16 23.22 1.72 42.11
N GLY A 17 22.18 1.40 42.88
CA GLY A 17 20.90 0.94 42.35
C GLY A 17 20.22 2.09 41.59
N THR A 18 20.38 2.10 40.27
CA THR A 18 19.46 2.82 39.40
C THR A 18 18.29 1.88 39.17
N VAL A 19 17.19 2.11 39.88
CA VAL A 19 15.90 1.53 39.50
C VAL A 19 15.51 2.17 38.17
N VAL A 20 15.83 1.50 37.06
CA VAL A 20 15.27 1.81 35.74
C VAL A 20 13.85 1.27 35.74
N LEU A 21 12.93 2.04 36.30
CA LEU A 21 11.48 1.89 36.08
C LEU A 21 11.12 2.73 34.85
N CYS A 22 11.48 2.25 33.66
CA CYS A 22 10.95 2.72 32.38
C CYS A 22 11.35 1.72 31.29
N GLY A 23 10.69 0.56 31.27
CA GLY A 23 10.92 -0.46 30.24
C GLY A 23 9.70 -1.32 29.90
N VAL A 24 8.63 -1.25 30.69
CA VAL A 24 7.48 -2.17 30.55
C VAL A 24 6.41 -1.66 29.57
N ALA A 25 6.29 -0.35 29.34
CA ALA A 25 5.24 0.18 28.46
C ALA A 25 5.55 0.11 26.96
N ALA A 26 6.83 0.17 26.57
CA ALA A 26 7.20 0.24 25.15
C ALA A 26 7.24 -1.13 24.47
N SER A 27 7.59 -2.19 25.21
CA SER A 27 7.60 -3.57 24.71
C SER A 27 6.18 -4.07 24.44
N ASP A 28 5.27 -3.84 25.39
CA ASP A 28 3.89 -4.34 25.32
C ASP A 28 3.12 -3.64 24.19
N LEU A 29 3.33 -2.33 24.00
CA LEU A 29 2.70 -1.58 22.91
C LEU A 29 3.21 -2.01 21.53
N ALA A 30 4.51 -2.28 21.39
CA ALA A 30 5.10 -2.71 20.12
C ALA A 30 4.70 -4.15 19.76
N GLU A 31 4.58 -5.03 20.76
CA GLU A 31 4.03 -6.38 20.59
C GLU A 31 2.53 -6.32 20.24
N ASP A 32 1.77 -5.43 20.88
CA ASP A 32 0.36 -5.16 20.56
C ASP A 32 0.18 -4.67 19.11
N ALA A 33 0.97 -3.68 18.67
CA ALA A 33 0.90 -3.16 17.30
C ALA A 33 1.34 -4.20 16.26
N GLY A 34 2.41 -4.95 16.52
CA GLY A 34 2.88 -6.04 15.65
C GLY A 34 1.83 -7.15 15.50
N GLY A 35 1.25 -7.60 16.61
CA GLY A 35 0.19 -8.61 16.63
C GLY A 35 -1.10 -8.16 15.94
N VAL A 36 -1.42 -6.87 15.95
CA VAL A 36 -2.57 -6.29 15.22
C VAL A 36 -2.28 -6.19 13.70
N LEU A 37 -1.07 -5.76 13.32
CA LEU A 37 -0.69 -5.58 11.92
C LEU A 37 -0.50 -6.90 11.16
N ASP A 38 0.01 -7.94 11.83
CA ASP A 38 0.12 -9.29 11.25
C ASP A 38 -1.25 -9.90 10.92
N VAL A 39 -2.32 -9.39 11.52
CA VAL A 39 -3.68 -9.92 11.40
C VAL A 39 -4.49 -9.27 10.29
N ALA A 40 -4.28 -7.98 10.05
CA ALA A 40 -5.17 -7.18 9.19
C ALA A 40 -4.76 -7.17 7.71
N GLY A 41 -3.63 -7.80 7.37
CA GLY A 41 -2.98 -7.59 6.09
C GLY A 41 -2.20 -6.28 6.08
N ARG A 42 -1.04 -6.30 5.42
CA ARG A 42 -0.11 -5.17 5.41
C ARG A 42 -0.66 -4.02 4.54
N GLY A 43 -0.93 -2.86 5.15
CA GLY A 43 -1.21 -1.62 4.44
C GLY A 43 -2.68 -1.19 4.36
N GLY A 44 -2.91 0.00 3.84
CA GLY A 44 -4.25 0.58 3.65
C GLY A 44 -4.61 1.65 4.67
N LEU A 45 -5.91 1.89 4.85
CA LEU A 45 -6.44 2.82 5.86
C LEU A 45 -6.69 2.09 7.17
N VAL A 46 -5.96 2.48 8.21
CA VAL A 46 -6.11 2.00 9.59
C VAL A 46 -6.83 3.07 10.40
N VAL A 47 -7.84 2.67 11.16
CA VAL A 47 -8.59 3.55 12.05
C VAL A 47 -8.44 3.05 13.47
N HIS A 48 -8.17 3.95 14.41
CA HIS A 48 -8.12 3.63 15.84
C HIS A 48 -9.21 4.41 16.57
N LEU A 49 -10.26 3.72 17.03
CA LEU A 49 -11.38 4.29 17.78
C LEU A 49 -11.11 4.26 19.28
N GLY A 50 -11.34 5.39 19.96
CA GLY A 50 -10.93 5.59 21.34
C GLY A 50 -9.41 5.74 21.45
N CYS A 51 -8.81 6.50 20.54
CA CYS A 51 -7.36 6.51 20.35
C CYS A 51 -6.57 7.10 21.53
N GLY A 52 -7.25 7.78 22.44
CA GLY A 52 -6.70 8.32 23.67
C GLY A 52 -5.57 9.30 23.39
N ASP A 53 -4.42 9.06 24.02
CA ASP A 53 -3.25 9.88 23.79
C ASP A 53 -2.55 9.57 22.46
N ALA A 54 -2.97 8.57 21.68
CA ALA A 54 -2.43 8.16 20.39
C ALA A 54 -1.07 7.42 20.38
N LEU A 55 -0.55 6.95 21.52
CA LEU A 55 0.69 6.15 21.55
C LEU A 55 0.60 4.87 20.70
N LEU A 56 -0.49 4.10 20.84
CA LEU A 56 -0.74 2.93 20.00
C LEU A 56 -1.00 3.33 18.54
N THR A 57 -1.73 4.42 18.32
CA THR A 57 -2.06 4.93 16.97
C THR A 57 -0.81 5.21 16.13
N GLU A 58 0.22 5.79 16.74
CA GLU A 58 1.50 6.05 16.06
C GLU A 58 2.19 4.75 15.61
N GLN A 59 2.11 3.69 16.43
CA GLN A 59 2.75 2.40 16.17
C GLN A 59 1.99 1.57 15.12
N LEU A 60 0.66 1.73 15.04
CA LEU A 60 -0.18 1.08 14.04
C LEU A 60 0.15 1.48 12.60
N ARG A 61 1.02 2.48 12.37
CA ARG A 61 1.47 2.82 11.03
C ARG A 61 2.21 1.64 10.39
N GLY A 62 3.12 0.96 11.10
CA GLY A 62 3.82 -0.23 10.58
C GLY A 62 4.70 -0.07 9.32
N GLY A 63 4.60 1.04 8.57
CA GLY A 63 5.33 1.32 7.34
C GLY A 63 4.71 2.45 6.50
N ASP A 64 5.26 2.70 5.31
CA ASP A 64 4.79 3.76 4.42
C ASP A 64 3.50 3.40 3.65
N GLY A 65 3.13 2.12 3.65
CA GLY A 65 1.93 1.60 3.01
C GLY A 65 0.62 1.82 3.79
N CYS A 66 0.68 2.52 4.93
CA CYS A 66 -0.45 2.73 5.82
C CYS A 66 -0.75 4.21 6.04
N LEU A 67 -2.03 4.57 6.03
CA LEU A 67 -2.53 5.80 6.62
C LEU A 67 -3.28 5.45 7.90
N VAL A 68 -3.02 6.16 8.98
CA VAL A 68 -3.65 5.89 10.27
C VAL A 68 -4.45 7.10 10.73
N HIS A 69 -5.71 6.87 11.10
CA HIS A 69 -6.58 7.91 11.65
C HIS A 69 -7.11 7.51 13.03
N GLY A 70 -6.70 8.23 14.08
CA GLY A 70 -7.23 8.06 15.42
C GLY A 70 -8.45 8.93 15.68
N LEU A 71 -9.49 8.38 16.29
CA LEU A 71 -10.70 9.06 16.69
C LEU A 71 -10.87 8.96 18.22
N ASP A 72 -11.12 10.08 18.90
CA ASP A 72 -11.41 10.09 20.34
C ASP A 72 -12.44 11.19 20.67
N ALA A 73 -13.26 10.97 21.71
CA ALA A 73 -14.27 11.93 22.13
C ALA A 73 -13.70 13.10 22.93
N ASP A 74 -12.58 12.89 23.64
CA ASP A 74 -11.98 13.86 24.56
C ASP A 74 -11.09 14.87 23.81
N PRO A 75 -11.48 16.15 23.74
CA PRO A 75 -10.72 17.16 23.02
C PRO A 75 -9.33 17.40 23.64
N VAL A 76 -9.17 17.20 24.95
CA VAL A 76 -7.88 17.42 25.64
C VAL A 76 -6.87 16.34 25.22
N LYS A 77 -7.33 15.09 25.09
CA LYS A 77 -6.48 14.00 24.60
C LYS A 77 -6.09 14.20 23.14
N ILE A 78 -7.03 14.64 22.30
CA ILE A 78 -6.77 14.95 20.90
C ILE A 78 -5.73 16.06 20.75
N ASP A 79 -5.82 17.14 21.52
CA ASP A 79 -4.83 18.22 21.46
C ASP A 79 -3.44 17.75 21.90
N ALA A 80 -3.36 16.94 22.96
CA ALA A 80 -2.10 16.33 23.42
C ALA A 80 -1.52 15.38 22.35
N ALA A 81 -2.36 14.55 21.73
CA ALA A 81 -1.97 13.65 20.66
C ALA A 81 -1.43 14.40 19.44
N ARG A 82 -2.11 15.46 18.98
CA ARG A 82 -1.65 16.31 17.88
C ARG A 82 -0.28 16.95 18.18
N ALA A 83 -0.11 17.51 19.37
CA ALA A 83 1.15 18.13 19.77
C ALA A 83 2.32 17.13 19.72
N ARG A 84 2.11 15.90 20.19
CA ARG A 84 3.13 14.85 20.12
C ARG A 84 3.42 14.41 18.70
N MET A 85 2.40 14.16 17.89
CA MET A 85 2.57 13.69 16.51
C MET A 85 3.28 14.73 15.64
N LEU A 86 3.05 16.02 15.90
CA LEU A 86 3.81 17.12 15.31
C LEU A 86 5.28 17.09 15.75
N ALA A 87 5.55 16.93 17.05
CA ALA A 87 6.91 16.81 17.58
C ALA A 87 7.66 15.60 17.02
N ALA A 88 6.97 14.46 16.86
CA ALA A 88 7.49 13.23 16.25
C ALA A 88 7.57 13.29 14.72
N ARG A 89 7.03 14.34 14.08
CA ARG A 89 6.99 14.53 12.61
C ARG A 89 6.30 13.39 11.85
N VAL A 90 5.29 12.78 12.47
CA VAL A 90 4.47 11.72 11.87
C VAL A 90 3.11 12.22 11.39
N TYR A 91 2.74 13.45 11.74
CA TYR A 91 1.47 14.06 11.36
C TYR A 91 1.29 14.09 9.83
N GLY A 92 0.13 13.64 9.36
CA GLY A 92 -0.23 13.50 7.95
C GLY A 92 -0.33 12.04 7.51
N ALA A 93 0.68 11.22 7.83
CA ALA A 93 0.59 9.77 7.69
C ALA A 93 -0.20 9.13 8.85
N VAL A 94 -0.06 9.73 10.04
CA VAL A 94 -0.91 9.49 11.20
C VAL A 94 -1.65 10.80 11.47
N SER A 95 -2.97 10.76 11.64
CA SER A 95 -3.80 11.91 12.03
C SER A 95 -4.71 11.55 13.20
N VAL A 96 -5.19 12.57 13.91
CA VAL A 96 -6.21 12.39 14.97
C VAL A 96 -7.29 13.47 14.87
N GLU A 97 -8.52 13.05 15.10
CA GLU A 97 -9.72 13.88 15.05
C GLU A 97 -10.60 13.63 16.27
N GLN A 98 -11.20 14.72 16.79
CA GLN A 98 -12.22 14.58 17.80
C GLN A 98 -13.49 14.03 17.16
N TRP A 99 -14.01 12.93 17.68
CA TRP A 99 -15.21 12.30 17.15
C TRP A 99 -16.15 11.85 18.28
N THR A 100 -17.41 12.26 18.21
CA THR A 100 -18.43 11.99 19.25
C THR A 100 -19.73 11.39 18.69
N HIS A 101 -19.75 11.02 17.42
CA HIS A 101 -20.93 10.48 16.75
C HIS A 101 -20.89 8.96 16.65
N GLU A 102 -22.06 8.32 16.67
CA GLU A 102 -22.22 6.87 16.53
C GLU A 102 -21.90 6.36 15.12
N TYR A 103 -21.96 7.24 14.11
CA TYR A 103 -21.57 6.95 12.73
C TYR A 103 -20.15 7.43 12.51
N LEU A 104 -19.33 6.60 11.88
CA LEU A 104 -17.94 6.91 11.57
C LEU A 104 -17.83 7.81 10.32
N PRO A 105 -16.83 8.71 10.24
CA PRO A 105 -16.68 9.71 9.17
C PRO A 105 -16.15 9.12 7.85
N TYR A 106 -16.50 7.88 7.54
CA TYR A 106 -15.94 7.13 6.42
C TYR A 106 -17.03 6.66 5.46
N ALA A 107 -16.69 6.65 4.16
CA ALA A 107 -17.47 5.96 3.15
C ALA A 107 -17.54 4.45 3.46
N ASP A 108 -18.56 3.79 2.93
CA ASP A 108 -18.65 2.33 3.02
C ASP A 108 -17.41 1.69 2.38
N ASN A 109 -16.95 0.58 2.96
CA ASN A 109 -15.88 -0.24 2.38
C ASN A 109 -14.54 0.48 2.18
N ILE A 110 -14.08 1.33 3.09
CA ILE A 110 -12.82 2.08 2.93
C ILE A 110 -11.75 1.77 3.98
N VAL A 111 -12.12 1.21 5.13
CA VAL A 111 -11.19 0.95 6.24
C VAL A 111 -10.65 -0.48 6.16
N ASN A 112 -9.34 -0.66 6.09
CA ASN A 112 -8.72 -1.98 6.07
C ASN A 112 -8.63 -2.60 7.46
N LEU A 113 -8.35 -1.77 8.47
CA LEU A 113 -8.23 -2.18 9.86
C LEU A 113 -8.92 -1.17 10.77
N LEU A 114 -9.85 -1.63 11.60
CA LEU A 114 -10.45 -0.84 12.67
C LEU A 114 -10.00 -1.40 14.02
N VAL A 115 -9.13 -0.68 14.71
CA VAL A 115 -8.71 -0.96 16.08
C VAL A 115 -9.65 -0.25 17.03
N VAL A 116 -10.25 -0.98 17.98
CA VAL A 116 -11.22 -0.43 18.94
C VAL A 116 -10.66 -0.56 20.35
N SER A 117 -10.30 0.58 20.95
CA SER A 117 -10.00 0.69 22.37
C SER A 117 -11.25 1.01 23.19
N ASP A 118 -12.12 1.85 22.64
CA ASP A 118 -13.46 2.14 23.15
C ASP A 118 -14.43 2.23 21.98
N TRP A 119 -15.63 1.65 22.12
CA TRP A 119 -16.66 1.72 21.09
C TRP A 119 -17.29 3.10 20.99
N SER A 120 -17.29 3.88 22.07
CA SER A 120 -17.78 5.27 22.07
C SER A 120 -19.15 5.46 21.37
N GLY A 121 -20.05 4.47 21.50
CA GLY A 121 -21.39 4.49 20.89
C GLY A 121 -21.49 3.92 19.46
N VAL A 122 -20.37 3.64 18.79
CA VAL A 122 -20.33 3.01 17.46
C VAL A 122 -20.77 1.54 17.57
N SER A 123 -21.66 1.11 16.67
CA SER A 123 -22.13 -0.28 16.63
C SER A 123 -21.20 -1.18 15.81
N MET A 124 -21.30 -2.49 16.04
CA MET A 124 -20.61 -3.48 15.19
C MET A 124 -21.09 -3.44 13.73
N GLU A 125 -22.36 -3.09 13.49
CA GLU A 125 -22.90 -2.91 12.13
C GLU A 125 -22.20 -1.74 11.42
N GLU A 126 -22.03 -0.63 12.12
CA GLU A 126 -21.33 0.54 11.62
C GLU A 126 -19.84 0.27 11.36
N ALA A 127 -19.18 -0.47 12.25
CA ALA A 127 -17.82 -0.96 12.02
C ALA A 127 -17.74 -1.81 10.75
N LEU A 128 -18.66 -2.76 10.57
CA LEU A 128 -18.71 -3.58 9.36
C LEU A 128 -19.07 -2.78 8.10
N ARG A 129 -19.83 -1.68 8.21
CA ARG A 129 -20.13 -0.78 7.07
C ARG A 129 -18.85 -0.17 6.51
N VAL A 130 -18.02 0.42 7.37
CA VAL A 130 -16.80 1.13 6.94
C VAL A 130 -15.67 0.19 6.54
N LEU A 131 -15.62 -1.03 7.08
CA LEU A 131 -14.57 -1.98 6.73
C LEU A 131 -14.62 -2.32 5.24
N ALA A 132 -13.48 -2.28 4.56
CA ALA A 132 -13.30 -2.82 3.22
C ALA A 132 -13.57 -4.34 3.21
N PRO A 133 -14.00 -4.94 2.08
CA PRO A 133 -14.01 -6.39 1.89
C PRO A 133 -12.68 -7.04 2.28
N GLY A 134 -12.72 -8.00 3.21
CA GLY A 134 -11.52 -8.63 3.80
C GLY A 134 -10.89 -7.84 4.95
N GLY A 135 -11.37 -6.62 5.23
CA GLY A 135 -10.91 -5.80 6.34
C GLY A 135 -11.30 -6.36 7.70
N VAL A 136 -10.60 -5.92 8.74
CA VAL A 136 -10.67 -6.50 10.09
C VAL A 136 -11.03 -5.44 11.11
N VAL A 137 -11.99 -5.72 11.98
CA VAL A 137 -12.12 -5.01 13.26
C VAL A 137 -11.46 -5.85 14.34
N CYS A 138 -10.60 -5.23 15.13
CA CYS A 138 -9.97 -5.85 16.27
C CYS A 138 -10.20 -5.04 17.54
N ARG A 139 -10.57 -5.74 18.61
CA ARG A 139 -10.74 -5.16 19.94
C ARG A 139 -9.90 -5.94 20.92
N ARG A 140 -9.24 -5.25 21.84
CA ARG A 140 -8.57 -5.91 22.95
C ARG A 140 -9.59 -6.19 24.04
N GLU A 141 -9.82 -7.47 24.34
CA GLU A 141 -10.53 -7.93 25.53
C GLU A 141 -9.50 -8.67 26.39
N ASP A 142 -9.21 -8.12 27.58
CA ASP A 142 -8.11 -8.56 28.43
C ASP A 142 -6.73 -8.54 27.72
N ALA A 143 -6.05 -9.69 27.66
CA ALA A 143 -4.77 -9.89 26.97
C ALA A 143 -4.93 -10.53 25.58
N VAL A 144 -6.16 -10.64 25.06
CA VAL A 144 -6.45 -11.28 23.78
C VAL A 144 -7.12 -10.29 22.83
N TRP A 145 -6.68 -10.31 21.58
CA TRP A 145 -7.32 -9.55 20.51
C TRP A 145 -8.49 -10.36 19.92
N GLU A 146 -9.71 -9.94 20.21
CA GLU A 146 -10.91 -10.41 19.50
C GLU A 146 -10.91 -9.79 18.09
N LYS A 147 -11.19 -10.63 17.08
CA LYS A 147 -11.08 -10.25 15.67
C LYS A 147 -12.34 -10.65 14.94
N ARG A 148 -12.82 -9.76 14.08
CA ARG A 148 -13.88 -10.07 13.13
C ARG A 148 -13.50 -9.54 11.75
N VAL A 149 -13.53 -10.44 10.78
CA VAL A 149 -13.22 -10.14 9.38
C VAL A 149 -14.53 -9.88 8.64
N LYS A 150 -14.57 -8.82 7.83
CA LYS A 150 -15.66 -8.59 6.88
C LYS A 150 -15.48 -9.51 5.69
N PRO A 151 -16.44 -10.40 5.37
CA PRO A 151 -16.32 -11.28 4.22
C PRO A 151 -16.26 -10.47 2.92
N ARG A 152 -15.46 -10.96 1.95
CA ARG A 152 -15.48 -10.41 0.60
C ARG A 152 -16.76 -10.88 -0.12
N PRO A 153 -17.56 -9.97 -0.71
CA PRO A 153 -18.72 -10.35 -1.51
C PRO A 153 -18.31 -11.14 -2.76
N GLU A 154 -19.01 -12.24 -3.06
CA GLU A 154 -18.85 -12.99 -4.33
C GLU A 154 -19.24 -12.15 -5.56
N ALA A 155 -20.02 -11.11 -5.36
CA ALA A 155 -20.48 -10.19 -6.40
C ALA A 155 -19.40 -9.19 -6.88
N LEU A 156 -18.20 -9.20 -6.25
CA LEU A 156 -17.05 -8.38 -6.65
C LEU A 156 -16.01 -9.25 -7.34
N ASP A 157 -15.79 -8.96 -8.62
CA ASP A 157 -14.88 -9.71 -9.47
C ASP A 157 -13.41 -9.31 -9.25
N GLU A 158 -12.52 -10.06 -9.89
CA GLU A 158 -11.09 -9.77 -10.02
C GLU A 158 -10.79 -9.36 -11.48
N TRP A 159 -9.79 -8.51 -11.69
CA TRP A 159 -9.36 -8.06 -13.02
C TRP A 159 -7.88 -8.41 -13.20
N THR A 160 -7.63 -9.70 -13.33
CA THR A 160 -6.28 -10.29 -13.22
C THR A 160 -5.36 -9.94 -14.41
N HIS A 161 -5.93 -9.68 -15.60
CA HIS A 161 -5.22 -9.38 -16.84
C HIS A 161 -5.70 -8.04 -17.43
N TYR A 162 -4.96 -7.49 -18.39
CA TYR A 162 -5.36 -6.25 -19.08
C TYR A 162 -6.79 -6.28 -19.62
N LEU A 163 -7.19 -7.40 -20.23
CA LEU A 163 -8.55 -7.64 -20.73
C LEU A 163 -9.25 -8.66 -19.84
N HIS A 164 -9.42 -8.28 -18.56
CA HIS A 164 -10.09 -9.02 -17.48
C HIS A 164 -9.37 -10.28 -17.01
N ASP A 165 -9.31 -11.31 -17.84
CA ASP A 165 -8.73 -12.61 -17.51
C ASP A 165 -8.03 -13.24 -18.74
N ALA A 166 -7.67 -14.51 -18.66
CA ALA A 166 -7.01 -15.24 -19.74
C ALA A 166 -7.90 -15.43 -21.00
N SER A 167 -9.21 -15.17 -20.93
CA SER A 167 -10.08 -15.18 -22.10
C SER A 167 -9.90 -13.95 -22.99
N GLY A 168 -9.33 -12.87 -22.44
CA GLY A 168 -9.16 -11.60 -23.15
C GLY A 168 -10.47 -10.84 -23.38
N ASN A 169 -11.52 -11.13 -22.62
CA ASN A 169 -12.81 -10.49 -22.73
C ASN A 169 -12.88 -9.21 -21.86
N ALA A 170 -13.05 -8.04 -22.47
CA ALA A 170 -12.95 -6.75 -21.76
C ALA A 170 -14.17 -6.38 -20.89
N VAL A 171 -14.73 -7.32 -20.14
CA VAL A 171 -15.88 -7.12 -19.24
C VAL A 171 -15.72 -7.92 -17.95
N ALA A 172 -16.02 -7.29 -16.82
CA ALA A 172 -16.02 -7.95 -15.52
C ALA A 172 -17.33 -8.70 -15.28
N MET A 173 -17.29 -9.67 -14.38
CA MET A 173 -18.43 -10.41 -13.84
C MET A 173 -19.05 -9.73 -12.59
N ASP A 174 -18.70 -8.46 -12.34
CA ASP A 174 -19.22 -7.69 -11.22
C ASP A 174 -20.75 -7.59 -11.25
N SER A 175 -21.39 -7.94 -10.13
CA SER A 175 -22.82 -7.74 -9.92
C SER A 175 -23.14 -6.81 -8.75
N ALA A 176 -22.12 -6.39 -7.99
CA ALA A 176 -22.27 -5.43 -6.90
C ALA A 176 -22.23 -3.96 -7.37
N VAL A 177 -21.60 -3.70 -8.52
CA VAL A 177 -21.36 -2.33 -9.03
C VAL A 177 -22.65 -1.75 -9.60
N ARG A 178 -23.00 -0.55 -9.12
CA ARG A 178 -24.14 0.27 -9.56
C ARG A 178 -23.63 1.61 -10.10
N PRO A 179 -24.46 2.42 -10.80
CA PRO A 179 -24.05 3.74 -11.24
C PRO A 179 -23.41 4.55 -10.10
N PRO A 180 -22.21 5.13 -10.30
CA PRO A 180 -21.49 5.81 -9.24
C PRO A 180 -22.27 7.06 -8.79
N ASN A 181 -22.55 7.15 -7.49
CA ASN A 181 -23.30 8.27 -6.90
C ASN A 181 -22.48 9.13 -5.93
N ARG A 182 -21.26 8.69 -5.60
CA ARG A 182 -20.34 9.37 -4.70
C ARG A 182 -18.91 9.02 -5.06
N MET A 183 -18.00 9.88 -4.61
CA MET A 183 -16.57 9.65 -4.69
C MET A 183 -16.13 8.87 -3.44
N GLN A 184 -15.49 7.72 -3.61
CA GLN A 184 -14.97 6.93 -2.49
C GLN A 184 -13.59 7.43 -2.03
N TRP A 185 -12.69 7.66 -2.99
CA TRP A 185 -11.34 8.15 -2.72
C TRP A 185 -10.76 8.91 -3.91
N VAL A 186 -9.83 9.83 -3.63
CA VAL A 186 -8.99 10.48 -4.63
C VAL A 186 -7.54 10.42 -4.17
N ALA A 187 -6.69 9.82 -5.00
CA ALA A 187 -5.25 9.82 -4.81
C ALA A 187 -4.57 10.60 -5.94
N GLY A 188 -3.36 11.09 -5.65
CA GLY A 188 -2.48 11.66 -6.67
C GLY A 188 -1.82 10.60 -7.56
N PRO A 189 -1.12 11.04 -8.62
CA PRO A 189 -0.98 12.45 -9.02
C PRO A 189 -2.26 13.00 -9.67
N ARG A 190 -2.56 14.30 -9.46
CA ARG A 190 -3.75 14.95 -10.06
C ARG A 190 -3.61 15.15 -11.57
N PHE A 191 -2.38 15.25 -12.04
CA PHE A 191 -2.04 15.47 -13.44
C PHE A 191 -0.88 14.56 -13.80
N GLY A 192 -1.00 13.85 -14.92
CA GLY A 192 0.04 12.99 -15.45
C GLY A 192 1.05 13.74 -16.33
N ARG A 193 1.96 12.97 -16.92
CA ARG A 193 2.79 13.46 -18.03
C ARG A 193 1.91 13.77 -19.25
N SER A 194 2.48 14.47 -20.23
CA SER A 194 1.80 14.69 -21.50
C SER A 194 1.42 13.36 -22.16
N HIS A 195 0.15 13.21 -22.51
CA HIS A 195 -0.37 12.06 -23.26
C HIS A 195 -0.01 12.09 -24.75
N GLU A 196 0.89 12.97 -25.20
CA GLU A 196 1.32 13.01 -26.60
C GLU A 196 2.35 11.93 -26.97
N ILE A 197 3.06 11.37 -25.98
CA ILE A 197 4.22 10.48 -26.19
C ILE A 197 3.91 9.04 -25.77
N ASP A 198 3.87 8.79 -24.48
CA ASP A 198 3.35 7.57 -23.88
C ASP A 198 2.21 7.95 -22.95
N THR A 199 1.25 7.05 -22.78
CA THR A 199 0.12 7.27 -21.88
C THR A 199 0.59 7.12 -20.43
N THR A 200 0.22 8.07 -19.56
CA THR A 200 0.62 8.08 -18.13
C THR A 200 0.41 6.74 -17.43
N ILE A 201 -0.70 6.04 -17.71
CA ILE A 201 -0.97 4.69 -17.20
C ILE A 201 -0.85 3.70 -18.36
N GLY A 202 0.13 2.81 -18.29
CA GLY A 202 0.43 1.85 -19.35
C GLY A 202 -0.30 0.51 -19.22
N ALA A 203 -0.61 0.10 -18.00
CA ALA A 203 -1.29 -1.16 -17.68
C ALA A 203 -1.98 -1.04 -16.32
N LEU A 204 -3.09 -1.74 -16.13
CA LEU A 204 -3.80 -1.81 -14.85
C LEU A 204 -4.46 -3.19 -14.68
N VAL A 205 -4.27 -3.78 -13.51
CA VAL A 205 -4.92 -5.02 -13.07
C VAL A 205 -5.35 -4.88 -11.61
N SER A 206 -6.33 -5.66 -11.18
CA SER A 206 -6.85 -5.69 -9.81
C SER A 206 -6.93 -7.12 -9.32
N ALA A 207 -6.28 -7.41 -8.20
CA ALA A 207 -6.43 -8.71 -7.55
C ALA A 207 -6.27 -8.63 -6.02
N GLY A 208 -7.02 -9.46 -5.30
CA GLY A 208 -6.89 -9.61 -3.85
C GLY A 208 -7.12 -8.30 -3.08
N GLY A 209 -8.03 -7.46 -3.56
CA GLY A 209 -8.31 -6.13 -2.98
C GLY A 209 -7.23 -5.08 -3.22
N ARG A 210 -6.31 -5.30 -4.17
CA ARG A 210 -5.26 -4.36 -4.56
C ARG A 210 -5.33 -4.02 -6.04
N LEU A 211 -4.98 -2.77 -6.35
CA LEU A 211 -4.78 -2.27 -7.71
C LEU A 211 -3.30 -2.22 -8.02
N PHE A 212 -2.89 -2.80 -9.14
CA PHE A 212 -1.53 -2.74 -9.66
C PHE A 212 -1.54 -2.04 -11.01
N TYR A 213 -0.68 -1.05 -11.19
CA TYR A 213 -0.62 -0.32 -12.45
C TYR A 213 0.77 0.24 -12.74
N ILE A 214 1.11 0.30 -14.02
CA ILE A 214 2.36 0.92 -14.50
C ILE A 214 2.07 2.39 -14.78
N VAL A 215 2.79 3.29 -14.11
CA VAL A 215 2.58 4.74 -14.17
C VAL A 215 3.86 5.50 -14.46
N ASP A 216 3.77 6.56 -15.27
CA ASP A 216 4.79 7.58 -15.43
C ASP A 216 4.47 8.80 -14.55
N GLU A 217 5.29 9.03 -13.53
CA GLU A 217 5.17 10.20 -12.64
C GLU A 217 6.25 11.26 -12.90
N GLY A 218 6.82 11.26 -14.12
CA GLY A 218 7.67 12.35 -14.58
C GLY A 218 6.93 13.69 -14.60
N LEU A 219 7.67 14.79 -14.85
CA LEU A 219 7.11 16.14 -14.77
C LEU A 219 5.83 16.32 -15.60
N THR A 220 4.80 16.85 -14.95
CA THR A 220 3.46 17.05 -15.51
C THR A 220 3.47 17.84 -16.81
N GLY A 221 2.76 17.34 -17.83
CA GLY A 221 2.60 18.03 -19.11
C GLY A 221 3.87 18.16 -19.97
N ILE A 222 5.01 17.62 -19.52
CA ILE A 222 6.28 17.71 -20.24
C ILE A 222 6.39 16.62 -21.30
N THR A 223 6.80 17.02 -22.51
CA THR A 223 7.17 16.11 -23.59
C THR A 223 8.68 15.97 -23.75
N ASP A 224 9.47 17.02 -23.46
CA ASP A 224 10.91 17.13 -23.69
C ASP A 224 11.75 15.95 -23.13
N GLU A 225 12.66 15.41 -23.93
CA GLU A 225 13.53 14.27 -23.56
C GLU A 225 14.47 14.56 -22.39
N ARG A 226 14.90 15.83 -22.21
CA ARG A 226 15.84 16.24 -21.15
C ARG A 226 15.23 16.10 -19.75
N LEU A 227 13.91 16.03 -19.68
CA LEU A 227 13.14 15.86 -18.46
C LEU A 227 12.49 14.46 -18.51
N PRO A 228 13.23 13.40 -18.14
CA PRO A 228 12.83 12.03 -18.43
C PRO A 228 11.51 11.62 -17.74
N SER A 229 10.87 10.60 -18.31
CA SER A 229 9.80 9.85 -17.64
C SER A 229 10.32 9.18 -16.36
N GLN A 230 9.43 8.96 -15.40
CA GLN A 230 9.71 8.25 -14.16
C GLN A 230 8.70 7.12 -14.01
N TRP A 231 8.95 6.04 -14.73
CA TRP A 231 8.08 4.87 -14.73
C TRP A 231 8.21 4.07 -13.44
N ALA A 232 7.08 3.58 -12.95
CA ALA A 232 7.01 2.69 -11.81
C ALA A 232 5.83 1.73 -11.92
N LEU A 233 5.98 0.54 -11.36
CA LEU A 233 4.86 -0.31 -10.97
C LEU A 233 4.39 0.14 -9.58
N ALA A 234 3.14 0.56 -9.47
CA ALA A 234 2.53 0.99 -8.22
C ALA A 234 1.48 -0.02 -7.76
N ALA A 235 1.43 -0.26 -6.45
CA ALA A 235 0.34 -0.97 -5.82
C ALA A 235 -0.44 -0.05 -4.87
N ARG A 236 -1.77 -0.08 -5.00
CA ARG A 236 -2.68 0.62 -4.10
C ARG A 236 -3.67 -0.37 -3.50
N ASP A 237 -4.15 -0.05 -2.31
CA ASP A 237 -5.37 -0.68 -1.82
C ASP A 237 -6.54 -0.27 -2.72
N ALA A 238 -7.36 -1.23 -3.16
CA ALA A 238 -8.40 -0.99 -4.16
C ALA A 238 -9.60 -0.20 -3.60
N PHE A 239 -9.73 -0.13 -2.27
CA PHE A 239 -10.89 0.40 -1.58
C PHE A 239 -10.65 1.79 -0.98
N SER A 240 -9.48 1.97 -0.37
CA SER A 240 -8.99 3.21 0.23
C SER A 240 -8.07 3.98 -0.71
N GLY A 241 -7.57 3.39 -1.79
CA GLY A 241 -6.62 4.03 -2.71
C GLY A 241 -5.29 4.41 -2.07
N VAL A 242 -4.99 3.99 -0.84
CA VAL A 242 -3.70 4.19 -0.17
C VAL A 242 -2.60 3.55 -0.99
N LEU A 243 -1.48 4.26 -1.17
CA LEU A 243 -0.29 3.71 -1.83
C LEU A 243 0.36 2.70 -0.89
N LEU A 244 0.44 1.44 -1.30
CA LEU A 244 1.02 0.36 -0.51
C LEU A 244 2.53 0.29 -0.71
N TRP A 245 2.93 0.25 -1.98
CA TRP A 245 4.33 0.25 -2.40
C TRP A 245 4.44 0.73 -3.85
N LYS A 246 5.65 1.13 -4.23
CA LYS A 246 5.97 1.57 -5.59
C LYS A 246 7.38 1.12 -5.96
N ARG A 247 7.51 0.51 -7.14
CA ARG A 247 8.76 -0.03 -7.66
C ARG A 247 9.17 0.69 -8.95
N PRO A 248 10.34 1.34 -9.00
CA PRO A 248 10.83 1.96 -10.22
C PRO A 248 11.00 0.97 -11.38
N LEU A 249 10.70 1.41 -12.59
CA LEU A 249 10.89 0.68 -13.85
C LEU A 249 11.81 1.50 -14.78
N PRO A 250 13.13 1.48 -14.55
CA PRO A 250 14.06 2.39 -15.24
C PRO A 250 14.21 2.11 -16.75
N ASN A 251 14.10 0.85 -17.16
CA ASN A 251 14.20 0.42 -18.55
C ASN A 251 12.79 0.25 -19.13
N TRP A 252 12.02 1.33 -19.11
CA TRP A 252 10.64 1.41 -19.57
C TRP A 252 10.36 2.80 -20.16
N GLY A 253 9.41 2.88 -21.09
CA GLY A 253 9.04 4.10 -21.79
C GLY A 253 9.59 4.14 -23.21
N TRP A 254 9.31 5.25 -23.89
CA TRP A 254 9.72 5.50 -25.27
C TRP A 254 11.21 5.25 -25.56
N ARG A 255 12.10 5.35 -24.57
CA ARG A 255 13.54 5.04 -24.75
C ARG A 255 13.82 3.57 -25.06
N GLU A 256 12.87 2.70 -24.78
CA GLU A 256 12.97 1.26 -25.03
C GLU A 256 12.35 0.84 -26.37
N TRP A 257 11.31 1.54 -26.83
CA TRP A 257 10.53 1.14 -28.01
C TRP A 257 10.35 2.19 -29.10
N LYS A 258 10.79 3.44 -28.88
CA LYS A 258 10.71 4.58 -29.81
C LYS A 258 12.01 5.41 -29.82
N ARG A 259 13.15 4.78 -29.50
CA ARG A 259 14.41 5.51 -29.31
C ARG A 259 14.84 6.23 -30.58
N GLU A 260 14.87 5.52 -31.70
CA GLU A 260 15.34 6.05 -32.99
C GLU A 260 14.45 7.20 -33.51
N GLU A 261 13.16 7.13 -33.20
CA GLU A 261 12.15 8.10 -33.61
C GLU A 261 12.18 9.39 -32.79
N LEU A 262 12.62 9.35 -31.53
CA LEU A 262 12.44 10.46 -30.58
C LEU A 262 13.73 11.02 -29.99
N GLU A 263 14.79 10.21 -29.87
CA GLU A 263 16.05 10.65 -29.26
C GLU A 263 16.73 11.72 -30.13
N GLY A 264 17.05 12.87 -29.51
CA GLY A 264 17.72 13.99 -30.18
C GLY A 264 16.88 14.72 -31.23
N LYS A 265 15.56 14.51 -31.27
CA LYS A 265 14.65 15.22 -32.19
C LYS A 265 14.15 16.54 -31.61
N ASP A 266 13.54 17.38 -32.45
CA ASP A 266 12.83 18.59 -31.99
C ASP A 266 11.43 18.25 -31.45
N TRP A 267 11.32 18.14 -30.13
CA TRP A 267 10.09 17.79 -29.42
C TRP A 267 8.98 18.86 -29.54
N THR A 268 9.27 20.07 -30.03
CA THR A 268 8.24 21.10 -30.25
C THR A 268 7.31 20.76 -31.42
N GLY A 269 7.79 19.98 -32.39
CA GLY A 269 7.05 19.56 -33.59
C GLY A 269 6.47 18.13 -33.53
N ILE A 270 6.90 17.30 -32.57
CA ILE A 270 6.48 15.90 -32.47
C ILE A 270 5.02 15.79 -32.05
N ARG A 271 4.22 15.02 -32.80
CA ARG A 271 2.79 14.79 -32.53
C ARG A 271 2.43 13.32 -32.74
N GLY A 272 1.36 12.88 -32.09
CA GLY A 272 0.72 11.58 -32.38
C GLY A 272 1.52 10.35 -31.97
N GLN A 273 2.51 10.50 -31.09
CA GLN A 273 3.36 9.37 -30.65
C GLN A 273 2.62 8.42 -29.70
N ARG A 274 1.56 8.91 -29.03
CA ARG A 274 0.70 8.13 -28.14
C ARG A 274 0.10 6.87 -28.78
N THR A 275 -0.20 6.93 -30.08
CA THR A 275 -0.80 5.80 -30.82
C THR A 275 0.24 4.82 -31.34
N GLN A 276 1.54 5.12 -31.19
CA GLN A 276 2.64 4.29 -31.68
C GLN A 276 3.26 3.45 -30.56
N THR A 277 2.46 3.08 -29.55
CA THR A 277 2.91 2.32 -28.38
C THR A 277 2.82 0.82 -28.67
N PRO A 278 3.77 -0.02 -28.23
CA PRO A 278 3.70 -1.46 -28.44
C PRO A 278 2.38 -2.06 -27.92
N PRO A 279 1.66 -2.86 -28.72
CA PRO A 279 0.34 -3.38 -28.35
C PRO A 279 0.38 -4.43 -27.23
N ASP A 280 1.56 -4.98 -26.97
CA ASP A 280 1.86 -5.99 -25.98
C ASP A 280 2.23 -5.39 -24.60
N LEU A 281 2.50 -4.08 -24.52
CA LEU A 281 2.81 -3.37 -23.27
C LEU A 281 1.83 -3.68 -22.13
N PRO A 282 0.50 -3.55 -22.29
CA PRO A 282 -0.41 -3.80 -21.19
C PRO A 282 -0.54 -5.30 -20.83
N ARG A 283 -0.13 -6.20 -21.74
CA ARG A 283 -0.22 -7.67 -21.56
C ARG A 283 0.93 -8.26 -20.73
N ARG A 284 1.84 -7.42 -20.26
CA ARG A 284 3.01 -7.79 -19.46
C ARG A 284 2.81 -7.57 -17.96
N LEU A 285 1.58 -7.30 -17.52
CA LEU A 285 1.21 -7.18 -16.12
C LEU A 285 -0.01 -8.06 -15.83
N VAL A 286 0.15 -9.02 -14.92
CA VAL A 286 -0.91 -9.92 -14.44
C VAL A 286 -0.84 -9.99 -12.93
N ALA A 287 -1.99 -10.02 -12.25
CA ALA A 287 -2.06 -10.24 -10.81
C ALA A 287 -3.02 -11.38 -10.50
N LEU A 288 -2.58 -12.35 -9.68
CA LEU A 288 -3.41 -13.48 -9.28
C LEU A 288 -3.00 -13.96 -7.89
N GLY A 289 -3.99 -14.12 -7.01
CA GLY A 289 -3.77 -14.56 -5.63
C GLY A 289 -2.82 -13.62 -4.89
N THR A 290 -1.70 -14.14 -4.43
CA THR A 290 -0.66 -13.36 -3.72
C THR A 290 0.49 -12.91 -4.63
N GLY A 291 0.40 -13.16 -5.94
CA GLY A 291 1.47 -12.89 -6.90
C GLY A 291 1.14 -11.78 -7.90
N VAL A 292 2.14 -10.99 -8.26
CA VAL A 292 2.11 -10.07 -9.41
C VAL A 292 3.19 -10.49 -10.39
N TYR A 293 2.79 -10.78 -11.62
CA TYR A 293 3.65 -11.23 -12.71
C TYR A 293 3.89 -10.06 -13.66
N VAL A 294 5.14 -9.68 -13.83
CA VAL A 294 5.51 -8.48 -14.60
C VAL A 294 6.91 -8.58 -15.17
N THR A 295 7.16 -7.99 -16.33
CA THR A 295 8.53 -7.72 -16.79
C THR A 295 9.03 -6.41 -16.17
N LEU A 296 10.05 -6.45 -15.30
CA LEU A 296 10.61 -5.26 -14.62
C LEU A 296 11.48 -4.36 -15.51
N GLY A 297 11.39 -4.55 -16.82
CA GLY A 297 12.02 -3.78 -17.88
C GLY A 297 11.52 -4.31 -19.22
N TRP A 298 11.64 -3.53 -20.28
CA TRP A 298 11.05 -3.87 -21.59
C TRP A 298 11.58 -5.19 -22.17
N GLN A 299 12.87 -5.49 -21.99
CA GLN A 299 13.48 -6.75 -22.44
C GLN A 299 13.80 -7.71 -21.29
N ALA A 300 13.39 -7.38 -20.06
CA ALA A 300 13.69 -8.18 -18.88
C ALA A 300 12.87 -9.48 -18.86
N PRO A 301 13.37 -10.54 -18.19
CA PRO A 301 12.56 -11.72 -17.93
C PRO A 301 11.37 -11.39 -17.02
N VAL A 302 10.35 -12.26 -17.05
CA VAL A 302 9.20 -12.18 -16.16
C VAL A 302 9.64 -12.34 -14.72
N SER A 303 9.21 -11.42 -13.87
CA SER A 303 9.37 -11.45 -12.43
C SER A 303 8.03 -11.74 -11.76
N VAL A 304 8.05 -12.56 -10.72
CA VAL A 304 6.94 -12.80 -9.80
C VAL A 304 7.22 -12.03 -8.53
N LEU A 305 6.34 -11.10 -8.19
CA LEU A 305 6.41 -10.28 -7.00
C LEU A 305 5.39 -10.75 -5.96
N ASP A 306 5.71 -10.56 -4.68
CA ASP A 306 4.72 -10.61 -3.62
C ASP A 306 3.77 -9.42 -3.75
N ALA A 307 2.46 -9.68 -3.81
CA ALA A 307 1.45 -8.65 -4.03
C ALA A 307 1.36 -7.64 -2.88
N ALA A 308 1.70 -8.02 -1.65
CA ALA A 308 1.62 -7.16 -0.48
C ALA A 308 2.85 -6.27 -0.31
N THR A 309 4.04 -6.74 -0.68
CA THR A 309 5.31 -6.00 -0.48
C THR A 309 5.94 -5.45 -1.75
N GLY A 310 5.66 -6.05 -2.92
CA GLY A 310 6.33 -5.72 -4.19
C GLY A 310 7.74 -6.30 -4.31
N ASP A 311 8.14 -7.16 -3.38
CA ASP A 311 9.42 -7.85 -3.41
C ASP A 311 9.44 -8.94 -4.47
N VAL A 312 10.58 -9.11 -5.15
CA VAL A 312 10.76 -10.18 -6.14
C VAL A 312 10.88 -11.50 -5.40
N VAL A 313 9.92 -12.39 -5.61
CA VAL A 313 9.92 -13.76 -5.06
C VAL A 313 10.62 -14.71 -6.03
N ARG A 314 10.47 -14.49 -7.33
CA ARG A 314 11.07 -15.34 -8.38
C ARG A 314 11.31 -14.55 -9.66
N THR A 315 12.42 -14.84 -10.34
CA THR A 315 12.65 -14.44 -11.73
C THR A 315 12.57 -15.70 -12.60
N CYS A 316 11.82 -15.63 -13.69
CA CYS A 316 11.66 -16.72 -14.65
C CYS A 316 12.72 -16.56 -15.76
N GLU A 317 13.94 -17.07 -15.53
CA GLU A 317 15.02 -17.02 -16.52
C GLU A 317 14.62 -17.64 -17.87
N GLY A 318 15.08 -17.08 -19.00
CA GLY A 318 14.72 -17.57 -20.34
C GLY A 318 13.40 -17.03 -20.87
N THR A 319 12.77 -16.09 -20.15
CA THR A 319 11.52 -15.40 -20.57
C THR A 319 11.78 -13.95 -20.99
N GLU A 320 13.02 -13.61 -21.37
CA GLU A 320 13.36 -12.32 -21.94
C GLU A 320 12.52 -12.05 -23.19
N HIS A 321 12.23 -10.78 -23.44
CA HIS A 321 11.38 -10.36 -24.58
C HIS A 321 9.95 -10.93 -24.55
N THR A 322 9.43 -11.33 -23.38
CA THR A 322 8.02 -11.76 -23.22
C THR A 322 7.07 -10.71 -23.75
N GLN A 323 6.22 -11.09 -24.70
CA GLN A 323 5.17 -10.22 -25.24
C GLN A 323 3.91 -10.24 -24.38
N GLU A 324 3.55 -11.41 -23.87
CA GLU A 324 2.29 -11.58 -23.14
C GLU A 324 2.46 -12.60 -22.01
N ILE A 325 1.88 -12.27 -20.86
CA ILE A 325 1.73 -13.18 -19.73
C ILE A 325 0.26 -13.60 -19.70
N VAL A 326 0.00 -14.89 -19.77
CA VAL A 326 -1.34 -15.47 -19.64
C VAL A 326 -1.30 -16.49 -18.51
N CYS A 327 -2.19 -16.33 -17.53
CA CYS A 327 -2.42 -17.32 -16.50
C CYS A 327 -3.72 -18.07 -16.81
N ALA A 328 -3.62 -19.30 -17.32
CA ALA A 328 -4.77 -20.12 -17.71
C ALA A 328 -4.92 -21.31 -16.76
N ASN A 329 -6.12 -21.52 -16.23
CA ASN A 329 -6.42 -22.58 -15.25
C ASN A 329 -5.54 -22.51 -13.97
N GLY A 330 -5.12 -21.31 -13.59
CA GLY A 330 -4.27 -21.09 -12.42
C GLY A 330 -2.79 -21.44 -12.63
N VAL A 331 -2.34 -21.60 -13.87
CA VAL A 331 -0.94 -21.82 -14.27
C VAL A 331 -0.50 -20.76 -15.27
#